data_AF-A0A3N4LQA9-F1
#
_entry.id   AF-A0A3N4LQA9-F1
#
_cell.length_a   1.000
_cell.length_b   1.000
_cell.length_c   1.000
_cell.angle_alpha   90.00
_cell.angle_beta   90.00
_cell.angle_gamma   90.00
#
_symmetry.space_group_name_H-M   'P 1'
#
loop_
_entity.id
_entity.type
_entity.pdbx_description
1 polymer ?
#
loop_
_entity_poly.entity_id
_entity_poly.type
_entity_poly.pdbx_seq_one_letter_code
_entity_poly.pdbx_strand_id
1 'polypeptide(L)'
;MAIYPLAVRRTRRGGSLLILFRLLLVSILLALIIYSTARCIRAHSPRQIPTRFPPAAGDGSSPSTVQHLIPPPQEKPFRTIDKNTLDIDGGRYLYIKTLGKGYEGEVRLYLDTQPPGGRKVVIKRFFWGTRVNHLPGRLFRVFNPEVESWYRVVLRPINWVLAGSGLWGTVVKTWPVEIPATLWFGRSGRGESGLVRALDYFYVKNQFFGKHWMLVMPYYEDGTVEDLAFIVSRLGLRPYEVDAAYRRDFLRFLKTLGRMHEDGYVSGTPWILSYR
;
A
#
# COMPACT_ATOMS: atom_id res chain seq x y z
N MET A 1 8.70 36.44 85.62
CA MET A 1 8.82 35.11 84.98
C MET A 1 7.61 34.91 84.08
N ALA A 2 7.79 35.00 82.77
CA ALA A 2 6.73 34.80 81.79
C ALA A 2 7.08 33.56 80.95
N ILE A 3 6.20 32.56 80.94
CA ILE A 3 6.34 31.33 80.16
C ILE A 3 5.41 31.47 78.94
N TYR A 4 5.98 31.62 77.75
CA TYR A 4 5.23 31.54 76.49
C TYR A 4 5.17 30.08 76.01
N PRO A 5 3.99 29.55 75.65
CA PRO A 5 3.91 28.21 75.08
C PRO A 5 4.26 28.24 73.58
N LEU A 6 5.23 27.40 73.20
CA LEU A 6 5.58 27.09 71.82
C LEU A 6 4.44 26.30 71.16
N ALA A 7 3.67 26.96 70.30
CA ALA A 7 2.66 26.32 69.46
C ALA A 7 3.33 25.51 68.35
N VAL A 8 3.36 24.18 68.50
CA VAL A 8 3.83 23.23 67.48
C VAL A 8 2.80 23.17 66.35
N ARG A 9 3.10 23.86 65.25
CA ARG A 9 2.29 23.87 64.03
C ARG A 9 2.50 22.56 63.25
N ARG A 10 1.66 21.55 63.52
CA ARG A 10 1.58 20.30 62.73
C ARG A 10 1.26 20.62 61.26
N THR A 11 2.26 20.58 60.39
CA THR A 11 2.08 20.70 58.95
C THR A 11 1.50 19.41 58.38
N ARG A 12 0.21 19.44 58.02
CA ARG A 12 -0.48 18.38 57.24
C ARG A 12 0.15 18.27 55.84
N ARG A 13 1.30 17.61 55.70
CA ARG A 13 1.96 17.32 54.40
C ARG A 13 1.63 15.94 53.81
N GLY A 14 0.92 15.07 54.55
CA GLY A 14 0.64 13.70 54.11
C GLY A 14 -0.48 13.55 53.06
N GLY A 15 -1.34 14.55 52.88
CA GLY A 15 -2.48 14.45 51.95
C GLY A 15 -2.09 14.54 50.47
N SER A 16 -1.11 15.37 50.13
CA SER A 16 -0.77 15.68 48.73
C SER A 16 -0.07 14.52 48.00
N LEU A 17 0.75 13.74 48.72
CA LEU A 17 1.43 12.55 48.16
C LEU A 17 0.44 11.43 47.81
N LEU A 18 -0.57 11.23 48.66
CA LEU A 18 -1.62 10.24 48.41
C LEU A 18 -2.48 10.61 47.19
N ILE A 19 -2.76 11.90 47.02
CA ILE A 19 -3.53 12.41 45.87
C ILE A 19 -2.73 12.24 44.57
N LEU A 20 -1.44 12.59 44.56
CA LEU A 20 -0.57 12.42 43.40
C LEU A 20 -0.42 10.94 43.00
N PHE A 21 -0.26 10.05 43.98
CA PHE A 21 -0.18 8.61 43.74
C PHE A 21 -1.49 8.06 43.12
N ARG A 22 -2.65 8.48 43.62
CA ARG A 22 -3.95 8.10 43.04
C ARG A 22 -4.13 8.59 41.61
N LEU A 23 -3.73 9.83 41.30
CA LEU A 23 -3.81 10.38 39.95
C LEU A 23 -2.91 9.63 38.96
N LEU A 24 -1.69 9.24 39.38
CA LEU A 24 -0.79 8.42 38.57
C LEU A 24 -1.38 7.03 38.30
N LEU A 25 -1.99 6.41 39.31
CA LEU A 25 -2.61 5.09 39.15
C LEU A 25 -3.79 5.13 38.17
N VAL A 26 -4.63 6.17 38.26
CA VAL A 26 -5.74 6.40 37.33
C VAL A 26 -5.24 6.66 35.90
N SER A 27 -4.16 7.45 35.73
CA SER A 27 -3.63 7.74 34.39
C SER A 27 -3.03 6.51 33.71
N ILE A 28 -2.31 5.66 34.46
CA ILE A 28 -1.78 4.38 33.96
C ILE A 28 -2.95 3.47 33.55
N LEU A 29 -3.98 3.37 34.38
CA LEU A 29 -5.13 2.51 34.11
C LEU A 29 -5.92 3.00 32.88
N LEU A 30 -6.08 4.32 32.73
CA LEU A 30 -6.67 4.93 31.52
C LEU A 30 -5.83 4.65 30.27
N ALA A 31 -4.51 4.77 30.35
CA ALA A 31 -3.60 4.48 29.24
C ALA A 31 -3.67 3.01 28.82
N LEU A 32 -3.77 2.08 29.77
CA LEU A 32 -3.95 0.65 29.50
C LEU A 32 -5.32 0.37 28.85
N ILE A 33 -6.38 1.01 29.33
CA ILE A 33 -7.71 0.89 28.71
C ILE A 33 -7.68 1.42 27.28
N ILE A 34 -7.16 2.62 27.04
CA ILE A 34 -7.03 3.21 25.69
C ILE A 34 -6.18 2.31 24.79
N TYR A 35 -5.06 1.81 25.28
CA TYR A 35 -4.20 0.90 24.50
C TYR A 35 -4.93 -0.40 24.16
N SER A 36 -5.64 -1.00 25.12
CA SER A 36 -6.38 -2.25 24.91
C SER A 36 -7.57 -2.07 23.98
N THR A 37 -8.34 -0.98 24.10
CA THR A 37 -9.45 -0.66 23.19
C THR A 37 -8.93 -0.32 21.80
N ALA A 38 -7.85 0.47 21.66
CA ALA A 38 -7.22 0.72 20.37
C ALA A 38 -6.72 -0.59 19.73
N ARG A 39 -6.18 -1.53 20.51
CA ARG A 39 -5.77 -2.86 20.03
C ARG A 39 -6.97 -3.72 19.65
N CYS A 40 -8.05 -3.67 20.42
CA CYS A 40 -9.29 -4.41 20.16
C CYS A 40 -9.99 -3.89 18.90
N ILE A 41 -10.09 -2.57 18.75
CA ILE A 41 -10.60 -1.90 17.53
C ILE A 41 -9.70 -2.24 16.34
N ARG A 42 -8.37 -2.26 16.47
CA ARG A 42 -7.48 -2.72 15.40
C ARG A 42 -7.63 -4.21 15.07
N ALA A 43 -8.02 -5.04 16.03
CA ALA A 43 -8.22 -6.47 15.85
C ALA A 43 -9.60 -6.81 15.26
N HIS A 44 -10.64 -6.06 15.64
CA HIS A 44 -12.04 -6.23 15.23
C HIS A 44 -12.49 -5.31 14.11
N SER A 45 -11.69 -4.30 13.72
CA SER A 45 -11.87 -3.65 12.42
C SER A 45 -11.85 -4.78 11.40
N PRO A 46 -12.90 -4.95 10.58
CA PRO A 46 -12.97 -6.03 9.63
C PRO A 46 -11.68 -6.00 8.83
N ARG A 47 -10.78 -6.93 9.14
CA ARG A 47 -9.58 -7.13 8.35
C ARG A 47 -10.16 -7.51 7.02
N GLN A 48 -10.08 -6.61 6.06
CA GLN A 48 -10.18 -6.97 4.66
C GLN A 48 -9.03 -7.95 4.48
N ILE A 49 -9.32 -9.23 4.72
CA ILE A 49 -8.31 -10.29 4.68
C ILE A 49 -7.76 -10.17 3.27
N PRO A 50 -6.48 -9.79 3.11
CA PRO A 50 -5.95 -9.60 1.79
C PRO A 50 -6.15 -10.90 1.03
N THR A 51 -6.82 -10.83 -0.11
CA THR A 51 -6.91 -11.94 -1.06
C THR A 51 -5.49 -12.39 -1.31
N ARG A 52 -5.09 -13.54 -0.75
CA ARG A 52 -3.72 -14.03 -0.89
C ARG A 52 -3.49 -14.25 -2.37
N PHE A 53 -2.41 -13.67 -2.90
CA PHE A 53 -2.01 -13.89 -4.28
C PHE A 53 -0.76 -14.78 -4.27
N PRO A 54 -0.71 -15.88 -5.06
CA PRO A 54 -1.73 -16.32 -6.00
C PRO A 54 -3.00 -16.84 -5.30
N PRO A 55 -4.19 -16.62 -5.87
CA PRO A 55 -5.40 -17.27 -5.40
C PRO A 55 -5.21 -18.79 -5.45
N ALA A 56 -5.86 -19.50 -4.52
CA ALA A 56 -5.76 -20.96 -4.47
C ALA A 56 -6.23 -21.51 -5.82
N ALA A 57 -5.31 -22.09 -6.60
CA ALA A 57 -5.63 -22.67 -7.88
C ALA A 57 -6.68 -23.77 -7.68
N GLY A 58 -7.91 -23.53 -8.14
CA GLY A 58 -8.96 -24.53 -8.19
C GLY A 58 -8.61 -25.71 -9.12
N ASP A 59 -7.66 -25.51 -10.04
CA ASP A 59 -7.38 -26.43 -11.15
C ASP A 59 -6.09 -27.25 -10.99
N GLY A 60 -5.57 -27.42 -9.77
CA GLY A 60 -4.36 -28.23 -9.53
C GLY A 60 -3.06 -27.64 -10.10
N SER A 61 -3.10 -26.41 -10.62
CA SER A 61 -1.88 -25.68 -10.99
C SER A 61 -1.16 -25.22 -9.71
N SER A 62 0.07 -25.69 -9.52
CA SER A 62 0.83 -25.36 -8.31
C SER A 62 0.99 -23.83 -8.13
N PRO A 63 0.83 -23.27 -6.92
CA PRO A 63 1.05 -21.85 -6.61
C PRO A 63 2.39 -21.30 -7.11
N SER A 64 3.39 -22.17 -7.30
CA SER A 64 4.69 -21.84 -7.89
C SER A 64 4.58 -21.37 -9.35
N THR A 65 3.66 -21.94 -10.14
CA THR A 65 3.52 -21.65 -11.58
C THR A 65 3.07 -20.20 -11.83
N VAL A 66 2.17 -19.68 -11.00
CA VAL A 66 1.66 -18.29 -11.09
C VAL A 66 2.75 -17.26 -10.79
N GLN A 67 3.66 -17.58 -9.86
CA GLN A 67 4.75 -16.69 -9.48
C GLN A 67 5.83 -16.52 -10.56
N HIS A 68 5.99 -17.50 -11.46
CA HIS A 68 6.94 -17.42 -12.57
C HIS A 68 6.51 -16.48 -13.70
N LEU A 69 5.21 -16.17 -13.79
CA LEU A 69 4.61 -15.37 -14.86
C LEU A 69 4.70 -13.86 -14.63
N ILE A 70 5.03 -13.45 -13.40
CA ILE A 70 5.21 -12.04 -13.05
C ILE A 70 6.53 -11.55 -13.67
N PRO A 71 6.49 -10.57 -14.60
CA PRO A 71 7.71 -10.05 -15.22
C PRO A 71 8.55 -9.30 -14.20
N PRO A 72 9.89 -9.28 -14.34
CA PRO A 72 10.71 -8.32 -13.61
C PRO A 72 10.28 -6.88 -13.95
N PRO A 73 10.59 -5.90 -13.10
CA PRO A 73 10.37 -4.50 -13.42
C PRO A 73 11.08 -4.14 -14.73
N GLN A 74 10.50 -3.22 -15.51
CA GLN A 74 10.99 -2.94 -16.87
C GLN A 74 12.38 -2.30 -16.85
N GLU A 75 12.71 -1.58 -15.78
CA GLU A 75 14.01 -0.94 -15.59
C GLU A 75 14.54 -1.21 -14.17
N LYS A 76 15.13 -0.19 -13.55
CA LYS A 76 15.74 -0.28 -12.23
C LYS A 76 14.68 -0.62 -11.18
N PRO A 77 14.88 -1.70 -10.39
CA PRO A 77 13.97 -2.07 -9.31
C PRO A 77 13.99 -1.06 -8.16
N PHE A 78 15.08 -0.32 -8.00
CA PHE A 78 15.23 0.73 -7.00
C PHE A 78 15.28 2.10 -7.64
N ARG A 79 14.47 3.03 -7.12
CA ARG A 79 14.46 4.43 -7.56
C ARG A 79 14.52 5.40 -6.40
N THR A 80 14.95 6.62 -6.72
CA THR A 80 14.98 7.75 -5.79
C THR A 80 13.84 8.71 -6.12
N ILE A 81 13.42 9.47 -5.12
CA ILE A 81 12.46 10.57 -5.29
C ILE A 81 13.17 11.83 -4.84
N ASP A 82 13.11 12.89 -5.65
CA ASP A 82 13.58 14.20 -5.25
C ASP A 82 12.63 14.79 -4.20
N LYS A 83 13.19 15.33 -3.12
CA LYS A 83 12.39 15.84 -2.00
C LYS A 83 11.72 17.19 -2.24
N ASN A 84 12.28 17.98 -3.14
CA ASN A 84 11.80 19.32 -3.44
C ASN A 84 10.79 19.27 -4.58
N THR A 85 11.04 18.46 -5.62
CA THR A 85 10.19 18.39 -6.80
C THR A 85 9.22 17.20 -6.80
N LEU A 86 9.49 16.17 -5.99
CA LEU A 86 8.77 14.88 -6.00
C LEU A 86 8.95 14.07 -7.30
N ASP A 87 9.87 14.49 -8.16
CA ASP A 87 10.25 13.76 -9.37
C ASP A 87 10.94 12.46 -9.01
N ILE A 88 10.80 11.46 -9.88
CA ILE A 88 11.32 10.12 -9.64
C ILE A 88 12.42 9.79 -10.64
N ASP A 89 13.50 9.18 -10.13
CA ASP A 89 14.61 8.63 -10.90
C ASP A 89 15.28 9.65 -11.83
N GLY A 90 15.66 10.80 -11.25
CA GLY A 90 16.40 11.83 -11.98
C GLY A 90 15.61 12.51 -13.10
N GLY A 91 14.28 12.54 -13.00
CA GLY A 91 13.40 13.22 -13.97
C GLY A 91 12.73 12.30 -15.00
N ARG A 92 12.81 10.96 -14.81
CA ARG A 92 12.02 10.03 -15.63
C ARG A 92 10.52 10.25 -15.44
N TYR A 93 10.08 10.44 -14.20
CA TYR A 93 8.71 10.81 -13.91
C TYR A 93 8.68 12.20 -13.28
N LEU A 94 8.16 13.16 -14.03
CA LEU A 94 7.99 14.53 -13.56
C LEU A 94 6.66 14.68 -12.85
N TYR A 95 6.68 15.12 -11.59
CA TYR A 95 5.48 15.26 -10.79
C TYR A 95 4.57 16.35 -11.34
N ILE A 96 3.27 16.05 -11.47
CA ILE A 96 2.27 17.04 -11.91
C ILE A 96 1.37 17.43 -10.73
N LYS A 97 0.63 16.46 -10.16
CA LYS A 97 -0.29 16.70 -9.04
C LYS A 97 -0.67 15.43 -8.29
N THR A 98 -1.09 15.56 -7.04
CA THR A 98 -1.78 14.49 -6.31
C THR A 98 -3.23 14.35 -6.81
N LEU A 99 -3.65 13.12 -7.08
CA LEU A 99 -5.02 12.78 -7.49
C LEU A 99 -5.89 12.34 -6.32
N GLY A 100 -5.29 11.65 -5.35
CA GLY A 100 -6.03 11.18 -4.18
C GLY A 100 -5.14 10.53 -3.15
N LYS A 101 -5.63 10.44 -1.92
CA LYS A 101 -4.95 9.78 -0.81
C LYS A 101 -5.98 8.98 -0.02
N GLY A 102 -5.65 7.72 0.23
CA GLY A 102 -6.48 6.80 1.00
C GLY A 102 -5.70 6.14 2.12
N TYR A 103 -6.31 5.12 2.70
CA TYR A 103 -5.73 4.36 3.80
C TYR A 103 -4.47 3.57 3.38
N GLU A 104 -4.48 3.00 2.18
CA GLU A 104 -3.41 2.10 1.71
C GLU A 104 -2.34 2.80 0.89
N GLY A 105 -2.50 4.09 0.60
CA GLY A 105 -1.57 4.80 -0.26
C GLY A 105 -2.03 6.16 -0.75
N GLU A 106 -1.22 6.71 -1.65
CA GLU A 106 -1.44 7.97 -2.33
C GLU A 106 -1.27 7.75 -3.83
N VAL A 107 -2.10 8.42 -4.62
CA VAL A 107 -2.10 8.34 -6.07
C VAL A 107 -1.76 9.72 -6.64
N ARG A 108 -0.78 9.75 -7.53
CA ARG A 108 -0.26 10.99 -8.14
C ARG A 108 -0.17 10.86 -9.64
N LEU A 109 -0.35 11.98 -10.32
CA LEU A 109 -0.17 12.13 -11.75
C LEU A 109 1.26 12.57 -12.04
N TYR A 110 1.90 11.90 -13.00
CA TYR A 110 3.25 12.18 -13.47
C TYR A 110 3.28 12.25 -14.99
N LEU A 111 4.28 12.95 -15.54
CA LEU A 111 4.71 12.82 -16.93
C LEU A 111 5.87 11.83 -17.01
N ASP A 112 5.64 10.68 -17.63
CA ASP A 112 6.68 9.72 -18.02
C ASP A 112 7.43 10.27 -19.24
N THR A 113 8.71 10.61 -19.09
CA THR A 113 9.54 11.24 -20.12
C THR A 113 10.25 10.23 -21.02
N GLN A 114 10.09 8.93 -20.76
CA GLN A 114 10.75 7.89 -21.55
C GLN A 114 10.23 7.81 -23.01
N PRO A 115 8.90 7.84 -23.27
CA PRO A 115 8.40 7.89 -24.64
C PRO A 115 8.63 9.28 -25.27
N PRO A 116 8.91 9.37 -26.58
CA PRO A 116 8.92 10.65 -27.29
C PRO A 116 7.59 11.40 -27.12
N GLY A 117 7.64 12.69 -26.76
CA GLY A 117 6.46 13.51 -26.47
C GLY A 117 5.88 13.33 -25.05
N GLY A 118 6.42 12.40 -24.28
CA GLY A 118 5.98 12.10 -22.92
C GLY A 118 4.60 11.45 -22.85
N ARG A 119 4.31 10.80 -21.72
CA ARG A 119 3.01 10.18 -21.46
C ARG A 119 2.56 10.44 -20.04
N LYS A 120 1.31 10.89 -19.87
CA LYS A 120 0.71 10.99 -18.53
C LYS A 120 0.53 9.59 -17.94
N VAL A 121 1.02 9.40 -16.73
CA VAL A 121 0.90 8.14 -15.97
C VAL A 121 0.45 8.42 -14.55
N VAL A 122 -0.25 7.45 -13.98
CA VAL A 122 -0.65 7.45 -12.58
C VAL A 122 0.31 6.57 -11.81
N ILE A 123 0.92 7.12 -10.76
CA ILE A 123 1.78 6.35 -9.86
C ILE A 123 1.11 6.25 -8.50
N LYS A 124 0.80 5.02 -8.09
CA LYS A 124 0.31 4.72 -6.74
C LYS A 124 1.49 4.41 -5.84
N ARG A 125 1.64 5.22 -4.80
CA ARG A 125 2.52 5.00 -3.65
C ARG A 125 1.78 4.23 -2.58
N PHE A 126 2.34 3.11 -2.14
CA PHE A 126 1.76 2.31 -1.07
C PHE A 126 2.27 2.74 0.30
N PHE A 127 1.36 2.88 1.26
CA PHE A 127 1.69 3.03 2.67
C PHE A 127 2.00 1.66 3.30
N TRP A 128 2.64 1.68 4.47
CA TRP A 128 3.06 0.46 5.14
C TRP A 128 1.86 -0.35 5.66
N GLY A 129 1.89 -1.67 5.42
CA GLY A 129 1.48 -2.65 6.44
C GLY A 129 0.02 -3.12 6.47
N THR A 130 -0.82 -2.89 5.46
CA THR A 130 -2.23 -3.33 5.54
C THR A 130 -2.48 -4.63 4.78
N ARG A 131 -1.93 -4.78 3.57
CA ARG A 131 -2.16 -5.95 2.71
C ARG A 131 -0.92 -6.31 1.89
N VAL A 132 -0.14 -7.28 2.36
CA VAL A 132 1.10 -7.67 1.72
C VAL A 132 1.16 -9.17 1.42
N ASN A 133 1.79 -9.49 0.30
CA ASN A 133 2.21 -10.83 -0.06
C ASN A 133 3.73 -10.96 0.08
N HIS A 134 4.21 -12.19 0.15
CA HIS A 134 5.64 -12.45 -0.01
C HIS A 134 6.08 -12.14 -1.44
N LEU A 135 7.29 -11.61 -1.56
CA LEU A 135 7.90 -11.40 -2.87
C LEU A 135 8.27 -12.77 -3.47
N PRO A 136 7.88 -13.06 -4.73
CA PRO A 136 8.30 -14.28 -5.41
C PRO A 136 9.82 -14.46 -5.39
N GLY A 137 10.33 -15.69 -5.25
CA GLY A 137 11.77 -15.94 -5.14
C GLY A 137 12.61 -15.37 -6.30
N ARG A 138 12.05 -15.33 -7.53
CA ARG A 138 12.70 -14.68 -8.68
C ARG A 138 12.86 -13.17 -8.46
N LEU A 139 11.81 -12.49 -8.00
CA LEU A 139 11.82 -11.06 -7.74
C LEU A 139 12.60 -10.74 -6.45
N PHE A 140 12.63 -11.65 -5.48
CA PHE A 140 13.47 -11.51 -4.30
C PHE A 140 14.93 -11.25 -4.67
N ARG A 141 15.48 -11.95 -5.66
CA ARG A 141 16.84 -11.71 -6.16
C ARG A 141 17.01 -10.35 -6.81
N VAL A 142 16.03 -9.93 -7.61
CA VAL A 142 16.05 -8.61 -8.28
C VAL A 142 16.05 -7.45 -7.28
N PHE A 143 15.25 -7.57 -6.21
CA PHE A 143 15.15 -6.55 -5.17
C PHE A 143 16.16 -6.75 -4.01
N ASN A 144 16.91 -7.85 -3.97
CA ASN A 144 17.88 -8.09 -2.91
C ASN A 144 19.21 -8.64 -3.47
N PRO A 145 19.85 -7.95 -4.43
CA PRO A 145 21.04 -8.46 -5.10
C PRO A 145 22.22 -8.66 -4.12
N GLU A 146 22.34 -7.79 -3.11
CA GLU A 146 23.38 -7.84 -2.07
C GLU A 146 23.22 -9.03 -1.11
N VAL A 147 21.99 -9.51 -0.92
CA VAL A 147 21.72 -10.69 -0.08
C VAL A 147 22.27 -11.95 -0.75
N GLU A 148 22.50 -11.96 -2.07
CA GLU A 148 23.01 -13.13 -2.76
C GLU A 148 24.54 -13.20 -2.84
N SER A 149 25.25 -12.06 -2.79
CA SER A 149 26.71 -11.99 -2.92
C SER A 149 27.48 -12.21 -1.61
N TRP A 150 26.92 -11.84 -0.45
CA TRP A 150 27.60 -11.95 0.86
C TRP A 150 27.02 -13.03 1.81
N TYR A 151 25.73 -13.38 1.67
CA TYR A 151 25.04 -14.30 2.59
C TYR A 151 25.45 -15.77 2.43
N ARG A 152 25.93 -16.17 1.24
CA ARG A 152 26.46 -17.52 1.00
C ARG A 152 27.83 -17.76 1.65
N VAL A 153 28.62 -16.71 1.89
CA VAL A 153 30.03 -16.85 2.25
C VAL A 153 30.30 -16.61 3.74
N VAL A 154 29.59 -15.68 4.41
CA VAL A 154 30.04 -15.21 5.75
C VAL A 154 29.00 -15.27 6.88
N LEU A 155 27.69 -15.07 6.62
CA LEU A 155 26.78 -14.59 7.68
C LEU A 155 25.68 -15.55 8.16
N ARG A 156 25.68 -16.84 7.76
CA ARG A 156 24.75 -17.83 8.34
C ARG A 156 24.86 -17.97 9.88
N PRO A 157 26.04 -17.81 10.52
CA PRO A 157 26.15 -17.91 11.97
C PRO A 157 25.86 -16.60 12.75
N ILE A 158 26.02 -15.42 12.14
CA ILE A 158 26.15 -14.14 12.88
C ILE A 158 24.85 -13.30 12.87
N ASN A 159 23.93 -13.58 11.94
CA ASN A 159 22.78 -12.73 11.68
C ASN A 159 21.73 -12.67 12.82
N TRP A 160 21.78 -13.59 13.79
CA TRP A 160 20.86 -13.56 14.94
C TRP A 160 21.27 -12.51 16.00
N VAL A 161 22.56 -12.18 16.10
CA VAL A 161 23.10 -11.28 17.13
C VAL A 161 22.96 -9.79 16.74
N LEU A 162 22.89 -9.48 15.45
CA LEU A 162 22.91 -8.08 14.94
C LEU A 162 21.61 -7.65 14.25
N ALA A 163 20.55 -8.45 14.27
CA ALA A 163 19.26 -8.12 13.63
C ALA A 163 18.56 -6.87 14.21
N GLY A 164 19.07 -6.30 15.30
CA GLY A 164 18.57 -5.06 15.91
C GLY A 164 19.27 -3.77 15.46
N SER A 165 20.44 -3.85 14.80
CA SER A 165 21.16 -2.66 14.34
C SER A 165 20.84 -2.42 12.86
N GLY A 166 20.17 -1.30 12.56
CA GLY A 166 19.75 -0.87 11.21
C GLY A 166 20.91 -0.56 10.23
N LEU A 167 22.05 -1.24 10.37
CA LEU A 167 23.27 -1.13 9.56
C LEU A 167 23.22 -1.97 8.27
N TRP A 168 22.25 -2.88 8.12
CA TRP A 168 22.16 -3.72 6.93
C TRP A 168 21.10 -3.21 5.95
N GLY A 169 21.44 -3.26 4.66
CA GLY A 169 20.57 -2.90 3.54
C GLY A 169 19.16 -3.46 3.71
N THR A 170 18.15 -2.70 3.30
CA THR A 170 16.76 -3.10 3.53
C THR A 170 16.44 -4.32 2.70
N VAL A 171 16.24 -5.45 3.37
CA VAL A 171 15.75 -6.66 2.72
C VAL A 171 14.25 -6.49 2.42
N VAL A 172 13.92 -6.41 1.14
CA VAL A 172 12.54 -6.32 0.66
C VAL A 172 11.97 -7.73 0.56
N LYS A 173 11.20 -8.15 1.56
CA LYS A 173 10.61 -9.50 1.66
C LYS A 173 9.17 -9.58 1.18
N THR A 174 8.48 -8.45 1.14
CA THR A 174 7.05 -8.38 0.89
C THR A 174 6.70 -7.21 -0.01
N TRP A 175 5.53 -7.30 -0.65
CA TRP A 175 4.96 -6.27 -1.51
C TRP A 175 3.44 -6.19 -1.37
N PRO A 176 2.83 -5.04 -1.70
CA PRO A 176 1.38 -4.87 -1.69
C PRO A 176 0.69 -5.91 -2.56
N VAL A 177 -0.44 -6.46 -2.09
CA VAL A 177 -1.24 -7.46 -2.82
C VAL A 177 -1.72 -6.97 -4.18
N GLU A 178 -1.88 -5.67 -4.36
CA GLU A 178 -2.33 -5.08 -5.62
C GLU A 178 -1.32 -5.25 -6.74
N ILE A 179 -0.01 -5.15 -6.46
CA ILE A 179 1.03 -5.26 -7.49
C ILE A 179 0.98 -6.62 -8.22
N PRO A 180 1.02 -7.78 -7.54
CA PRO A 180 0.87 -9.06 -8.22
C PRO A 180 -0.45 -9.19 -8.95
N ALA A 181 -1.56 -8.70 -8.38
CA ALA A 181 -2.87 -8.79 -9.00
C ALA A 181 -2.90 -7.99 -10.31
N THR A 182 -2.47 -6.74 -10.31
CA THR A 182 -2.41 -5.89 -11.51
C THR A 182 -1.47 -6.47 -12.57
N LEU A 183 -0.33 -7.03 -12.16
CA LEU A 183 0.61 -7.67 -13.08
C LEU A 183 0.06 -8.97 -13.68
N TRP A 184 -0.65 -9.77 -12.89
CA TRP A 184 -1.30 -11.00 -13.35
C TRP A 184 -2.38 -10.70 -14.37
N PHE A 185 -3.37 -9.92 -13.94
CA PHE A 185 -4.55 -9.61 -14.74
C PHE A 185 -4.23 -8.74 -15.95
N GLY A 186 -3.27 -7.82 -15.83
CA GLY A 186 -2.81 -6.97 -16.93
C GLY A 186 -1.96 -7.69 -17.99
N ARG A 187 -1.43 -8.88 -17.69
CA ARG A 187 -0.59 -9.66 -18.61
C ARG A 187 -1.38 -10.66 -19.46
N SER A 188 -2.62 -10.95 -19.12
CA SER A 188 -3.44 -12.05 -19.65
C SER A 188 -3.51 -12.21 -21.19
N GLY A 189 -2.92 -11.34 -22.03
CA GLY A 189 -2.84 -11.47 -23.50
C GLY A 189 -4.20 -11.46 -24.21
N ARG A 190 -5.28 -11.48 -23.44
CA ARG A 190 -6.67 -11.44 -23.86
C ARG A 190 -7.01 -9.96 -24.01
N GLY A 191 -6.73 -9.39 -25.19
CA GLY A 191 -6.82 -7.97 -25.56
C GLY A 191 -8.17 -7.25 -25.35
N GLU A 192 -9.04 -7.78 -24.50
CA GLU A 192 -10.36 -7.25 -24.13
C GLU A 192 -10.55 -7.12 -22.62
N SER A 193 -9.49 -7.24 -21.80
CA SER A 193 -9.65 -7.05 -20.36
C SER A 193 -9.92 -5.57 -20.06
N GLY A 194 -11.08 -5.24 -19.47
CA GLY A 194 -11.38 -3.91 -18.91
C GLY A 194 -10.55 -3.58 -17.66
N LEU A 195 -9.32 -4.09 -17.59
CA LEU A 195 -8.41 -4.04 -16.45
C LEU A 195 -7.29 -3.06 -16.76
N VAL A 196 -6.91 -2.31 -15.73
CA VAL A 196 -5.75 -1.41 -15.82
C VAL A 196 -4.48 -2.25 -15.92
N ARG A 197 -3.73 -2.05 -17.00
CA ARG A 197 -2.43 -2.72 -17.18
C ARG A 197 -1.33 -1.90 -16.51
N ALA A 198 -0.62 -2.51 -15.56
CA ALA A 198 0.58 -1.90 -14.99
C ALA A 198 1.63 -1.67 -16.09
N LEU A 199 2.18 -0.45 -16.11
CA LEU A 199 3.27 -0.07 -17.00
C LEU A 199 4.62 -0.42 -16.38
N ASP A 200 4.75 -0.21 -15.06
CA ASP A 200 5.99 -0.43 -14.32
C ASP A 200 5.70 -0.58 -12.82
N TYR A 201 6.66 -1.07 -12.06
CA TYR A 201 6.62 -1.11 -10.61
C TYR A 201 8.03 -1.09 -10.05
N PHE A 202 8.24 -0.42 -8.93
CA PHE A 202 9.57 -0.30 -8.34
C PHE A 202 9.50 0.03 -6.85
N TYR A 203 10.63 -0.10 -6.19
CA TYR A 203 10.78 0.19 -4.78
C TYR A 203 11.59 1.47 -4.58
N VAL A 204 11.06 2.40 -3.80
CA VAL A 204 11.76 3.64 -3.49
C VAL A 204 12.51 3.49 -2.18
N LYS A 205 13.81 3.77 -2.23
CA LYS A 205 14.68 3.89 -1.06
C LYS A 205 15.03 5.36 -0.89
N ASN A 206 14.30 6.06 -0.04
CA ASN A 206 14.62 7.44 0.32
C ASN A 206 14.73 7.56 1.85
N GLN A 207 15.76 8.28 2.32
CA GLN A 207 15.94 8.60 3.73
C GLN A 207 14.77 9.44 4.29
N PHE A 208 14.14 10.27 3.46
CA PHE A 208 13.11 11.23 3.89
C PHE A 208 11.68 10.70 3.78
N PHE A 209 11.32 10.08 2.64
CA PHE A 209 9.95 9.54 2.43
C PHE A 209 9.76 8.10 2.92
N GLY A 210 10.77 7.58 3.60
CA GLY A 210 10.87 6.19 3.97
C GLY A 210 10.88 5.28 2.74
N LYS A 211 10.71 3.99 3.01
CA LYS A 211 10.80 2.94 2.00
C LYS A 211 9.41 2.52 1.60
N HIS A 212 9.11 2.49 0.31
CA HIS A 212 7.75 2.21 -0.16
C HIS A 212 7.74 1.65 -1.57
N TRP A 213 6.66 0.93 -1.88
CA TRP A 213 6.39 0.42 -3.21
C TRP A 213 5.68 1.47 -4.06
N MET A 214 5.98 1.46 -5.35
CA MET A 214 5.32 2.25 -6.38
C MET A 214 4.79 1.33 -7.48
N LEU A 215 3.58 1.61 -7.95
CA LEU A 215 2.96 0.97 -9.11
C LEU A 215 2.58 2.04 -10.13
N VAL A 216 3.08 1.90 -11.35
CA VAL A 216 2.83 2.82 -12.46
C VAL A 216 1.74 2.25 -13.35
N MET A 217 0.74 3.06 -13.65
CA MET A 217 -0.44 2.73 -14.44
C MET A 217 -0.70 3.82 -15.48
N PRO A 218 -1.39 3.51 -16.59
CA PRO A 218 -1.83 4.53 -17.53
C PRO A 218 -2.76 5.54 -16.85
N TYR A 219 -2.67 6.81 -17.27
CA TYR A 219 -3.68 7.81 -16.95
C TYR A 219 -4.85 7.72 -17.93
N TYR A 220 -6.07 7.84 -17.41
CA TYR A 220 -7.30 7.92 -18.19
C TYR A 220 -7.88 9.31 -17.99
N GLU A 221 -8.05 10.06 -19.08
CA GLU A 221 -8.45 11.47 -19.00
C GLU A 221 -9.92 11.63 -18.56
N ASP A 222 -10.76 10.65 -18.90
CA ASP A 222 -12.18 10.60 -18.53
C ASP A 222 -12.42 10.29 -17.03
N GLY A 223 -11.35 10.04 -16.28
CA GLY A 223 -11.42 9.82 -14.84
C GLY A 223 -11.97 8.44 -14.46
N THR A 224 -12.74 8.43 -13.38
CA THR A 224 -13.36 7.24 -12.79
C THR A 224 -14.78 7.02 -13.34
N VAL A 225 -15.37 5.86 -13.02
CA VAL A 225 -16.78 5.58 -13.38
C VAL A 225 -17.72 6.55 -12.68
N GLU A 226 -17.35 6.97 -11.47
CA GLU A 226 -18.07 7.98 -10.71
C GLU A 226 -18.02 9.34 -11.40
N ASP A 227 -16.86 9.74 -11.94
CA ASP A 227 -16.74 10.96 -12.75
C ASP A 227 -17.61 10.88 -14.00
N LEU A 228 -17.58 9.73 -14.69
CA LEU A 228 -18.43 9.48 -15.86
C LEU A 228 -19.93 9.51 -15.52
N ALA A 229 -20.33 8.86 -14.42
CA ALA A 229 -21.70 8.85 -13.94
C ALA A 229 -22.19 10.27 -13.61
N PHE A 230 -21.33 11.08 -13.00
CA PHE A 230 -21.62 12.48 -12.74
C PHE A 230 -21.83 13.27 -14.03
N ILE A 231 -20.96 13.10 -15.04
CA ILE A 231 -21.11 13.75 -16.35
C ILE A 231 -22.41 13.31 -17.02
N VAL A 232 -22.68 12.01 -17.09
CA VAL A 232 -23.90 11.43 -17.68
C VAL A 232 -25.16 11.97 -16.99
N SER A 233 -25.14 12.13 -15.66
CA SER A 233 -26.27 12.68 -14.91
C SER A 233 -26.60 14.12 -15.30
N ARG A 234 -25.59 14.90 -15.71
CA ARG A 234 -25.76 16.30 -16.15
C ARG A 234 -26.20 16.44 -17.61
N LEU A 235 -25.96 15.42 -18.44
CA LEU A 235 -26.38 15.42 -19.84
C LEU A 235 -27.89 15.16 -20.01
N GLY A 236 -28.60 14.78 -18.94
CA GLY A 236 -30.05 14.57 -18.98
C GLY A 236 -30.48 13.40 -19.86
N LEU A 237 -29.57 12.43 -20.09
CA LEU A 237 -29.86 11.25 -20.90
C LEU A 237 -30.94 10.40 -20.23
N ARG A 238 -31.87 9.86 -21.03
CA ARG A 238 -32.86 8.90 -20.56
C ARG A 238 -32.19 7.56 -20.26
N PRO A 239 -32.74 6.74 -19.36
CA PRO A 239 -32.12 5.47 -18.96
C PRO A 239 -31.77 4.53 -20.13
N TYR A 240 -32.61 4.46 -21.16
CA TYR A 240 -32.34 3.63 -22.33
C TYR A 240 -31.21 4.17 -23.22
N GLU A 241 -30.97 5.49 -23.21
CA GLU A 241 -29.87 6.14 -23.96
C GLU A 241 -28.54 5.85 -23.25
N VAL A 242 -28.53 5.92 -21.91
CA VAL A 242 -27.39 5.50 -21.08
C VAL A 242 -27.08 4.03 -21.28
N ASP A 243 -28.10 3.16 -21.21
CA ASP A 243 -27.93 1.74 -21.44
C ASP A 243 -27.41 1.46 -22.86
N ALA A 244 -27.99 2.07 -23.90
CA ALA A 244 -27.50 1.89 -25.27
C ALA A 244 -26.03 2.32 -25.44
N ALA A 245 -25.63 3.41 -24.80
CA ALA A 245 -24.26 3.93 -24.87
C ALA A 245 -23.25 3.04 -24.13
N TYR A 246 -23.58 2.54 -22.93
CA TYR A 246 -22.60 1.90 -22.03
C TYR A 246 -22.80 0.39 -21.83
N ARG A 247 -23.85 -0.23 -22.39
CA ARG A 247 -24.14 -1.66 -22.22
C ARG A 247 -22.95 -2.55 -22.61
N ARG A 248 -22.26 -2.23 -23.69
CA ARG A 248 -21.09 -3.00 -24.13
C ARG A 248 -19.98 -3.00 -23.08
N ASP A 249 -19.70 -1.85 -22.47
CA ASP A 249 -18.62 -1.72 -21.49
C ASP A 249 -19.02 -2.28 -20.13
N PHE A 250 -20.28 -2.13 -19.74
CA PHE A 250 -20.84 -2.80 -18.58
C PHE A 250 -20.75 -4.33 -18.70
N LEU A 251 -21.12 -4.91 -19.84
CA LEU A 251 -20.97 -6.35 -20.09
C LEU A 251 -19.49 -6.78 -20.08
N ARG A 252 -18.60 -5.97 -20.63
CA ARG A 252 -17.13 -6.21 -20.57
C ARG A 252 -16.62 -6.20 -19.14
N PHE A 253 -17.09 -5.27 -18.32
CA PHE A 253 -16.79 -5.17 -16.89
C PHE A 253 -17.26 -6.41 -16.14
N LEU A 254 -18.52 -6.83 -16.33
CA LEU A 254 -19.06 -8.04 -15.70
C LEU A 254 -18.30 -9.31 -16.11
N LYS A 255 -17.99 -9.45 -17.41
CA LYS A 255 -17.16 -10.56 -17.92
C LYS A 255 -15.77 -10.58 -17.28
N THR A 256 -15.21 -9.40 -17.04
CA THR A 256 -13.92 -9.25 -16.37
C THR A 256 -14.00 -9.66 -14.89
N LEU A 257 -15.04 -9.22 -14.17
CA LEU A 257 -15.29 -9.64 -12.79
C LEU A 257 -15.51 -11.15 -12.67
N GLY A 258 -16.29 -11.75 -13.58
CA GLY A 258 -16.50 -13.19 -13.64
C GLY A 258 -15.17 -13.96 -13.73
N ARG A 259 -14.27 -13.53 -14.61
CA ARG A 259 -12.92 -14.12 -14.73
C ARG A 259 -12.07 -13.95 -13.47
N MET A 260 -12.14 -12.78 -12.84
CA MET A 260 -11.43 -12.57 -11.56
C MET A 260 -11.95 -13.53 -10.49
N HIS A 261 -13.26 -13.75 -10.43
CA HIS A 261 -13.87 -14.71 -9.51
C HIS A 261 -13.53 -16.16 -9.83
N GLU A 262 -13.52 -16.55 -11.11
CA GLU A 262 -13.06 -17.88 -11.59
C GLU A 262 -11.61 -18.14 -11.17
N ASP A 263 -10.76 -17.13 -11.28
CA ASP A 263 -9.38 -17.18 -10.81
C ASP A 263 -9.28 -17.20 -9.27
N GLY A 264 -10.38 -17.18 -8.51
CA GLY A 264 -10.39 -17.14 -7.04
C GLY A 264 -10.02 -15.78 -6.44
N TYR A 265 -9.96 -14.73 -7.28
CA TYR A 265 -9.77 -13.37 -6.81
C TYR A 265 -11.11 -12.73 -6.44
N VAL A 266 -11.37 -12.65 -5.13
CA VAL A 266 -12.50 -11.87 -4.62
C VAL A 266 -12.05 -10.44 -4.41
N SER A 267 -12.65 -9.52 -5.17
CA SER A 267 -12.44 -8.10 -4.98
C SER A 267 -13.18 -7.62 -3.73
N GLY A 268 -12.45 -7.26 -2.67
CA GLY A 268 -13.01 -6.55 -1.53
C GLY A 268 -13.31 -5.06 -1.81
N THR A 269 -12.93 -4.55 -2.99
CA THR A 269 -13.08 -3.14 -3.40
C THR A 269 -12.94 -2.98 -4.93
N PRO A 270 -13.86 -2.29 -5.64
CA PRO A 270 -14.02 -2.30 -7.11
C PRO A 270 -12.95 -1.55 -7.95
N TRP A 271 -11.90 -0.99 -7.37
CA TRP A 271 -11.01 0.01 -8.01
C TRP A 271 -10.02 -0.49 -9.09
N ILE A 272 -10.11 -1.74 -9.56
CA ILE A 272 -9.13 -2.31 -10.52
C ILE A 272 -9.57 -2.14 -11.99
N LEU A 273 -10.76 -1.61 -12.23
CA LEU A 273 -11.42 -1.65 -13.52
C LEU A 273 -11.39 -0.28 -14.20
N SER A 274 -11.07 -0.26 -15.49
CA SER A 274 -11.03 0.94 -16.32
C SER A 274 -11.99 0.79 -17.49
N TYR A 275 -12.71 1.88 -17.77
CA TYR A 275 -13.55 2.01 -18.95
C TYR A 275 -12.73 2.62 -20.09
N ARG A 276 -12.81 1.98 -21.26
CA ARG A 276 -12.37 2.48 -22.57
C ARG A 276 -13.25 1.87 -23.64
#